data_AF-A0A6A5G341-F1
#
_entry.id   AF-A0A6A5G341-F1
#
_cell.length_a   1.000
_cell.length_b   1.000
_cell.length_c   1.000
_cell.angle_alpha   90.00
_cell.angle_beta   90.00
_cell.angle_gamma   90.00
#
_symmetry.space_group_name_H-M   'P 1'
#
loop_
_entity.id
_entity.type
_entity.pdbx_description
1 polymer ?
#
loop_
_entity_poly.entity_id
_entity_poly.type
_entity_poly.pdbx_seq_one_letter_code
_entity_poly.pdbx_strand_id
1 'polypeptide(L)'
;MQVNTEDITVAWGQAPHPLDAQYGKWRMAVFQDVQESIDGSKLYFLYDPQADEQSGTSGQRKGYPGLIIFDTNFKCFAGEISIHSPGKMKFLFALKCPSPQGGSSFVLVTEEEIYGQIRLNVSRVDLSQDGLSIANVRPLIPQALTIGGEYICSMREDLPEIVVMANPGLQVWRINCMAESAQPPVATFTVPGADLNHFYDGFLNNGNIIFLSATPDGHFDNTRVHLLSLNNPQHITSQNCTGDPQRGMPIPRKQCGFDSVTNAILMAGGEVDRGNGFERLVDYWVLNTQTFQWLQIPSTMPCPLIEPRLTACHSGNIFVWGDFDQPLPGMPPHGTHLRILRVSGLEKASHPPAYSSYNPAPPAYPSLDDKSGGGNPPYPSDNKQYPSGSYGNQGGGQQAPPYPAYNPNQSNFGNAGYQGGPSNDQYGNAGYGGQPGFDPNQQGGYTQTSDGQNAYYPTQKKKKSCSIQ
;
A
#
# COMPACT_ATOMS: atom_id res chain seq x y z
N MET A 1 -9.43 -19.26 -16.85
CA MET A 1 -9.24 -18.73 -15.48
C MET A 1 -10.31 -17.67 -15.31
N GLN A 2 -11.16 -17.75 -14.28
CA GLN A 2 -12.16 -16.72 -14.03
C GLN A 2 -11.57 -15.77 -12.99
N VAL A 3 -11.14 -14.59 -13.43
CA VAL A 3 -10.64 -13.52 -12.56
C VAL A 3 -11.81 -12.57 -12.32
N ASN A 4 -12.02 -12.19 -11.06
CA ASN A 4 -13.09 -11.28 -10.68
C ASN A 4 -12.50 -10.02 -10.04
N THR A 5 -12.99 -8.86 -10.45
CA THR A 5 -12.63 -7.56 -9.87
C THR A 5 -13.85 -6.97 -9.17
N GLU A 6 -13.69 -6.65 -7.89
CA GLU A 6 -14.71 -6.02 -7.06
C GLU A 6 -14.22 -4.66 -6.57
N ASP A 7 -15.03 -3.63 -6.73
CA ASP A 7 -14.76 -2.34 -6.09
C ASP A 7 -15.25 -2.36 -4.64
N ILE A 8 -14.32 -2.18 -3.69
CA ILE A 8 -14.60 -2.28 -2.26
C ILE A 8 -14.62 -0.92 -1.56
N THR A 9 -14.47 0.20 -2.27
CA THR A 9 -14.34 1.54 -1.64
C THR A 9 -15.68 2.14 -1.22
N VAL A 10 -16.77 1.76 -1.90
CA VAL A 10 -18.09 2.37 -1.68
C VAL A 10 -19.14 1.28 -1.63
N ALA A 11 -19.91 1.24 -0.53
CA ALA A 11 -21.10 0.40 -0.43
C ALA A 11 -22.23 1.03 -1.28
N TRP A 12 -22.18 0.80 -2.60
CA TRP A 12 -23.19 1.32 -3.53
C TRP A 12 -24.60 0.86 -3.12
N GLY A 13 -25.52 1.82 -3.00
CA GLY A 13 -26.92 1.53 -2.64
C GLY A 13 -27.14 1.12 -1.19
N GLN A 14 -26.14 1.23 -0.31
CA GLN A 14 -26.28 1.01 1.12
C GLN A 14 -26.00 2.27 1.94
N ALA A 15 -26.55 2.31 3.15
CA ALA A 15 -26.19 3.37 4.09
C ALA A 15 -24.69 3.26 4.43
N PRO A 16 -23.95 4.39 4.48
CA PRO A 16 -22.53 4.37 4.86
C PRO A 16 -22.38 3.80 6.27
N HIS A 17 -21.27 3.09 6.50
CA HIS A 17 -20.97 2.57 7.82
C HIS A 17 -20.75 3.74 8.80
N PRO A 18 -21.13 3.66 10.09
CA PRO A 18 -20.97 4.79 11.03
C PRO A 18 -19.54 5.33 11.13
N LEU A 19 -18.53 4.48 10.91
CA LEU A 19 -17.12 4.88 10.88
C LEU A 19 -16.78 5.84 9.73
N ASP A 20 -17.52 5.84 8.62
CA ASP A 20 -17.31 6.79 7.53
C ASP A 20 -17.56 8.24 7.98
N ALA A 21 -18.40 8.48 8.99
CA ALA A 21 -18.60 9.82 9.53
C ALA A 21 -17.32 10.39 10.19
N GLN A 22 -16.45 9.52 10.70
CA GLN A 22 -15.21 9.88 11.37
C GLN A 22 -13.99 9.78 10.44
N TYR A 23 -13.93 8.72 9.64
CA TYR A 23 -12.75 8.34 8.85
C TYR A 23 -12.96 8.49 7.34
N GLY A 24 -14.15 8.83 6.87
CA GLY A 24 -14.46 9.00 5.44
C GLY A 24 -13.63 10.08 4.75
N LYS A 25 -13.04 11.03 5.50
CA LYS A 25 -12.07 12.03 5.00
C LYS A 25 -10.89 11.40 4.23
N TRP A 26 -10.52 10.17 4.58
CA TRP A 26 -9.39 9.46 3.99
C TRP A 26 -9.61 9.01 2.53
N ARG A 27 -10.87 9.04 2.05
CA ARG A 27 -11.20 8.83 0.64
C ARG A 27 -10.61 9.89 -0.29
N MET A 28 -10.27 11.05 0.26
CA MET A 28 -9.69 12.18 -0.48
C MET A 28 -8.18 12.29 -0.33
N ALA A 29 -7.53 11.36 0.37
CA ALA A 29 -6.10 11.46 0.67
C ALA A 29 -5.25 10.73 -0.37
N VAL A 30 -4.02 11.21 -0.57
CA VAL A 30 -3.00 10.51 -1.35
C VAL A 30 -2.15 9.63 -0.44
N PHE A 31 -1.91 8.40 -0.89
CA PHE A 31 -1.15 7.40 -0.15
C PHE A 31 0.11 7.00 -0.91
N GLN A 32 1.16 6.67 -0.15
CA GLN A 32 2.45 6.26 -0.71
C GLN A 32 2.46 4.77 -1.04
N ASP A 33 1.83 3.96 -0.19
CA ASP A 33 1.87 2.50 -0.28
C ASP A 33 0.66 1.88 0.45
N VAL A 34 0.38 0.60 0.20
CA VAL A 34 -0.69 -0.17 0.84
C VAL A 34 -0.22 -1.58 1.13
N GLN A 35 -0.55 -2.09 2.31
CA GLN A 35 -0.30 -3.48 2.66
C GLN A 35 -1.52 -4.11 3.35
N GLU A 36 -1.81 -5.37 3.05
CA GLU A 36 -2.88 -6.13 3.73
C GLU A 36 -2.40 -6.65 5.08
N SER A 37 -3.32 -6.72 6.04
CA SER A 37 -3.09 -7.38 7.32
C SER A 37 -2.85 -8.88 7.13
N ILE A 38 -2.14 -9.49 8.09
CA ILE A 38 -1.85 -10.93 8.04
C ILE A 38 -3.10 -11.82 8.03
N ASP A 39 -4.21 -11.33 8.58
CA ASP A 39 -5.51 -12.00 8.62
C ASP A 39 -6.44 -11.63 7.45
N GLY A 40 -6.02 -10.73 6.55
CA GLY A 40 -6.82 -10.26 5.41
C GLY A 40 -7.98 -9.32 5.75
N SER A 41 -8.18 -8.97 7.02
CA SER A 41 -9.32 -8.16 7.46
C SER A 41 -9.15 -6.66 7.22
N LYS A 42 -7.92 -6.19 7.00
CA LYS A 42 -7.58 -4.76 6.88
C LYS A 42 -6.57 -4.49 5.78
N LEU A 43 -6.65 -3.29 5.23
CA LEU A 43 -5.59 -2.66 4.45
C LEU A 43 -5.01 -1.50 5.24
N TYR A 44 -3.69 -1.42 5.27
CA TYR A 44 -2.93 -0.34 5.88
C TYR A 44 -2.34 0.54 4.79
N PHE A 45 -2.92 1.73 4.62
CA PHE A 45 -2.44 2.74 3.70
C PHE A 45 -1.36 3.58 4.36
N LEU A 46 -0.16 3.61 3.79
CA LEU A 46 0.93 4.46 4.24
C LEU A 46 0.66 5.91 3.85
N TYR A 47 0.50 6.77 4.85
CA TYR A 47 0.17 8.17 4.66
C TYR A 47 1.37 9.08 4.98
N ASP A 48 1.74 9.90 4.00
CA ASP A 48 2.66 11.02 4.17
C ASP A 48 1.88 12.34 4.02
N PRO A 49 1.78 13.16 5.08
CA PRO A 49 1.02 14.40 5.03
C PRO A 49 1.59 15.43 4.05
N GLN A 50 2.91 15.43 3.80
CA GLN A 50 3.53 16.37 2.87
C GLN A 50 3.22 16.00 1.42
N ALA A 51 3.33 14.72 1.06
CA ALA A 51 2.93 14.25 -0.26
C ALA A 51 1.44 14.51 -0.52
N ASP A 52 0.59 14.32 0.48
CA ASP A 52 -0.84 14.61 0.37
C ASP A 52 -1.09 16.11 0.13
N GLU A 53 -0.51 16.99 0.94
CA GLU A 53 -0.64 18.44 0.76
C GLU A 53 -0.12 18.94 -0.60
N GLN A 54 0.97 18.34 -1.09
CA GLN A 54 1.62 18.71 -2.35
C GLN A 54 0.99 18.04 -3.58
N SER A 55 0.06 17.10 -3.38
CA SER A 55 -0.57 16.34 -4.46
C SER A 55 -1.41 17.18 -5.40
N GLY A 56 -1.82 18.40 -5.01
CA GLY A 56 -2.71 19.24 -5.82
C GLY A 56 -4.14 18.71 -6.01
N THR A 57 -4.43 17.46 -5.63
CA THR A 57 -5.71 16.78 -5.85
C THR A 57 -6.53 16.60 -4.56
N SER A 58 -5.88 16.45 -3.41
CA SER A 58 -6.56 16.19 -2.12
C SER A 58 -6.99 17.46 -1.36
N GLY A 59 -6.56 18.63 -1.83
CA GLY A 59 -6.97 19.95 -1.34
C GLY A 59 -6.29 20.43 -0.05
N GLN A 60 -5.87 19.56 0.88
CA GLN A 60 -5.14 19.87 2.14
C GLN A 60 -4.67 18.58 2.86
N ARG A 61 -3.69 18.68 3.77
CA ARG A 61 -3.31 17.61 4.72
C ARG A 61 -4.49 17.13 5.59
N LYS A 62 -4.62 15.81 5.81
CA LYS A 62 -5.73 15.15 6.54
C LYS A 62 -5.37 14.58 7.92
N GLY A 63 -4.09 14.35 8.21
CA GLY A 63 -3.65 13.79 9.49
C GLY A 63 -2.14 13.77 9.71
N TYR A 64 -1.68 12.96 10.66
CA TYR A 64 -0.26 12.75 10.98
C TYR A 64 0.33 11.61 10.15
N PRO A 65 1.66 11.60 9.93
CA PRO A 65 2.29 10.50 9.19
C PRO A 65 2.05 9.18 9.90
N GLY A 66 1.71 8.13 9.14
CA GLY A 66 1.27 6.88 9.75
C GLY A 66 0.55 5.93 8.82
N LEU A 67 -0.24 5.02 9.41
CA LEU A 67 -1.06 4.05 8.70
C LEU A 67 -2.52 4.39 8.83
N ILE A 68 -3.22 4.45 7.71
CA ILE A 68 -4.68 4.62 7.67
C ILE A 68 -5.31 3.26 7.40
N ILE A 69 -6.30 2.91 8.23
CA ILE A 69 -6.86 1.56 8.27
C ILE A 69 -8.15 1.55 7.46
N PHE A 70 -8.19 0.71 6.44
CA PHE A 70 -9.40 0.37 5.71
C PHE A 70 -9.82 -1.05 6.09
N ASP A 71 -11.04 -1.22 6.62
CA ASP A 71 -11.56 -2.55 6.96
C ASP A 71 -12.22 -3.19 5.74
N THR A 72 -11.74 -4.37 5.34
CA THR A 72 -12.20 -5.02 4.10
C THR A 72 -13.57 -5.67 4.25
N ASN A 73 -14.01 -5.96 5.49
CA ASN A 73 -15.32 -6.52 5.77
C ASN A 73 -16.39 -5.43 5.79
N PHE A 74 -16.11 -4.31 6.49
CA PHE A 74 -17.01 -3.16 6.51
C PHE A 74 -16.96 -2.31 5.25
N LYS A 75 -15.88 -2.46 4.45
CA LYS A 75 -15.65 -1.70 3.23
C LYS A 75 -15.61 -0.19 3.48
N CYS A 76 -14.97 0.21 4.58
CA CYS A 76 -14.83 1.61 4.97
C CYS A 76 -13.51 1.85 5.70
N PHE A 77 -13.09 3.12 5.76
CA PHE A 77 -12.02 3.52 6.67
C PHE A 77 -12.48 3.41 8.12
N ALA A 78 -11.62 2.87 8.97
CA ALA A 78 -11.98 2.44 10.33
C ALA A 78 -11.01 2.93 11.41
N GLY A 79 -9.87 3.51 11.05
CA GLY A 79 -8.88 3.97 12.01
C GLY A 79 -7.66 4.64 11.40
N GLU A 80 -6.81 5.17 12.25
CA GLU A 80 -5.52 5.77 11.90
C GLU A 80 -4.51 5.48 13.02
N ILE A 81 -3.26 5.20 12.64
CA ILE A 81 -2.15 4.90 13.54
C ILE A 81 -1.01 5.86 13.22
N SER A 82 -0.73 6.81 14.11
CA SER A 82 0.41 7.72 13.96
C SER A 82 1.74 6.97 14.16
N ILE A 83 2.65 7.09 13.19
CA ILE A 83 4.02 6.57 13.30
C ILE A 83 4.98 7.73 13.50
N HIS A 84 5.74 7.70 14.59
CA HIS A 84 6.80 8.66 14.86
C HIS A 84 8.13 8.08 14.37
N SER A 85 8.46 8.36 13.11
CA SER A 85 9.74 8.00 12.48
C SER A 85 10.38 9.25 11.87
N PRO A 86 11.71 9.37 11.83
CA PRO A 86 12.38 10.47 11.12
C PRO A 86 12.03 10.45 9.63
N GLY A 87 11.91 11.63 9.02
CA GLY A 87 11.70 11.78 7.58
C GLY A 87 10.28 11.56 7.09
N LYS A 88 10.13 11.60 5.76
CA LYS A 88 8.86 11.40 5.03
C LYS A 88 8.61 9.91 4.83
N MET A 89 7.34 9.49 4.88
CA MET A 89 6.96 8.10 4.63
C MET A 89 7.09 7.77 3.13
N LYS A 90 7.77 6.68 2.76
CA LYS A 90 8.00 6.32 1.35
C LYS A 90 7.44 4.97 0.94
N PHE A 91 7.81 3.91 1.68
CA PHE A 91 7.42 2.54 1.33
C PHE A 91 7.05 1.74 2.58
N LEU A 92 6.11 0.82 2.42
CA LEU A 92 5.65 -0.11 3.44
C LEU A 92 5.63 -1.52 2.85
N PHE A 93 6.34 -2.46 3.45
CA PHE A 93 6.35 -3.86 3.00
C PHE A 93 5.79 -4.77 4.09
N ALA A 94 4.85 -5.65 3.75
CA ALA A 94 4.35 -6.66 4.69
C ALA A 94 5.38 -7.77 4.92
N LEU A 95 5.54 -8.19 6.18
CA LEU A 95 6.22 -9.44 6.50
C LEU A 95 5.20 -10.59 6.51
N LYS A 96 5.62 -11.77 6.04
CA LYS A 96 4.80 -13.01 6.09
C LYS A 96 4.62 -13.60 7.48
N CYS A 97 5.24 -13.00 8.49
CA CYS A 97 5.16 -13.45 9.87
C CYS A 97 4.35 -12.45 10.70
N PRO A 98 3.59 -12.95 11.70
CA PRO A 98 2.90 -12.06 12.62
C PRO A 98 3.91 -11.30 13.47
N SER A 99 3.45 -10.21 14.05
CA SER A 99 4.14 -9.55 15.14
C SER A 99 4.21 -10.47 16.35
N PRO A 100 5.17 -10.25 17.28
CA PRO A 100 5.20 -10.99 18.53
C PRO A 100 3.93 -10.84 19.39
N GLN A 101 3.12 -9.81 19.13
CA GLN A 101 1.82 -9.57 19.79
C GLN A 101 0.63 -10.13 18.98
N GLY A 102 0.87 -10.92 17.94
CA GLY A 102 -0.17 -11.53 17.10
C GLY A 102 -0.77 -10.63 16.03
N GLY A 103 -0.31 -9.38 15.92
CA GLY A 103 -0.71 -8.43 14.88
C GLY A 103 0.07 -8.61 13.57
N SER A 104 -0.05 -7.64 12.67
CA SER A 104 0.76 -7.60 11.44
C SER A 104 2.14 -6.99 11.69
N SER A 105 3.13 -7.39 10.91
CA SER A 105 4.47 -6.81 10.92
C SER A 105 4.81 -6.21 9.56
N PHE A 106 5.41 -5.02 9.57
CA PHE A 106 5.79 -4.29 8.38
C PHE A 106 7.25 -3.82 8.43
N VAL A 107 7.82 -3.57 7.27
CA VAL A 107 9.05 -2.81 7.09
C VAL A 107 8.68 -1.45 6.52
N LEU A 108 9.07 -0.40 7.22
CA LEU A 108 8.86 0.98 6.84
C LEU A 108 10.18 1.58 6.34
N VAL A 109 10.13 2.22 5.17
CA VAL A 109 11.21 3.05 4.65
C VAL A 109 10.79 4.51 4.73
N THR A 110 11.64 5.35 5.34
CA THR A 110 11.46 6.80 5.38
C THR A 110 12.66 7.53 4.79
N GLU A 111 12.40 8.73 4.27
CA GLU A 111 13.39 9.57 3.58
C GLU A 111 13.62 10.88 4.33
N GLU A 112 14.88 11.21 4.58
CA GLU A 112 15.31 12.53 5.05
C GLU A 112 16.19 13.19 3.98
N GLU A 113 16.03 14.50 3.82
CA GLU A 113 16.96 15.31 3.03
C GLU A 113 17.76 16.19 3.99
N ILE A 114 19.07 15.94 4.08
CA ILE A 114 19.96 16.64 5.00
C ILE A 114 21.18 17.13 4.21
N TYR A 115 21.38 18.44 4.19
CA TYR A 115 22.49 19.09 3.46
C TYR A 115 22.61 18.66 1.98
N GLY A 116 21.47 18.48 1.30
CA GLY A 116 21.43 18.05 -0.10
C GLY A 116 21.75 16.57 -0.34
N GLN A 117 21.87 15.77 0.73
CA GLN A 117 21.96 14.32 0.65
C GLN A 117 20.65 13.68 1.06
N ILE A 118 20.23 12.66 0.32
CA ILE A 118 19.07 11.84 0.65
C ILE A 118 19.54 10.73 1.60
N ARG A 119 18.80 10.51 2.68
CA ARG A 119 19.08 9.47 3.67
C ARG A 119 17.85 8.60 3.86
N LEU A 120 18.01 7.29 3.68
CA LEU A 120 16.94 6.31 3.84
C LEU A 120 17.06 5.59 5.18
N ASN A 121 16.04 5.73 6.02
CA ASN A 121 15.90 4.94 7.24
C ASN A 121 15.03 3.72 6.96
N VAL A 122 15.38 2.59 7.57
CA VAL A 122 14.65 1.33 7.42
C VAL A 122 14.33 0.78 8.81
N SER A 123 13.05 0.65 9.10
CA SER A 123 12.54 0.27 10.42
C SER A 123 11.54 -0.87 10.30
N ARG A 124 11.48 -1.74 11.31
CA ARG A 124 10.38 -2.69 11.48
C ARG A 124 9.31 -2.09 12.38
N VAL A 125 8.06 -2.20 11.95
CA VAL A 125 6.86 -1.78 12.66
C VAL A 125 6.04 -3.02 12.96
N ASP A 126 5.84 -3.30 14.24
CA ASP A 126 5.03 -4.42 14.73
C ASP A 126 3.73 -3.85 15.30
N LEU A 127 2.59 -4.30 14.78
CA LEU A 127 1.28 -3.93 15.30
C LEU A 127 0.85 -4.86 16.45
N SER A 128 -0.02 -4.36 17.32
CA SER A 128 -0.72 -5.15 18.32
C SER A 128 -1.75 -6.10 17.68
N GLN A 129 -2.29 -7.03 18.47
CA GLN A 129 -3.21 -8.07 18.00
C GLN A 129 -4.46 -7.53 17.29
N ASP A 130 -5.01 -6.40 17.75
CA ASP A 130 -6.19 -5.79 17.14
C ASP A 130 -5.88 -5.09 15.81
N GLY A 131 -4.59 -4.89 15.52
CA GLY A 131 -4.13 -4.19 14.34
C GLY A 131 -4.47 -2.69 14.32
N LEU A 132 -4.82 -2.11 15.48
CA LEU A 132 -5.24 -0.71 15.64
C LEU A 132 -4.19 0.15 16.35
N SER A 133 -3.10 -0.46 16.83
CA SER A 133 -2.02 0.26 17.51
C SER A 133 -0.65 -0.36 17.24
N ILE A 134 0.39 0.43 17.48
CA ILE A 134 1.78 -0.02 17.37
C ILE A 134 2.17 -0.73 18.66
N ALA A 135 2.65 -1.96 18.54
CA ALA A 135 3.29 -2.67 19.64
C ALA A 135 4.77 -2.31 19.76
N ASN A 136 5.48 -2.18 18.63
CA ASN A 136 6.90 -1.82 18.61
C ASN A 136 7.30 -1.16 17.28
N VAL A 137 8.23 -0.21 17.33
CA VAL A 137 8.98 0.27 16.15
C VAL A 137 10.46 0.23 16.47
N ARG A 138 11.26 -0.36 15.58
CA ARG A 138 12.71 -0.40 15.76
C ARG A 138 13.47 -0.22 14.44
N PRO A 139 14.64 0.45 14.45
CA PRO A 139 15.50 0.51 13.29
C PRO A 139 16.07 -0.88 12.96
N LEU A 140 16.18 -1.19 11.67
CA LEU A 140 16.81 -2.42 11.16
C LEU A 140 18.28 -2.22 10.81
N ILE A 141 18.70 -0.98 10.55
CA ILE A 141 20.08 -0.60 10.25
C ILE A 141 20.59 0.45 11.25
N PRO A 142 21.89 0.43 11.60
CA PRO A 142 22.44 1.33 12.63
C PRO A 142 22.51 2.78 12.17
N GLN A 143 22.58 3.02 10.86
CA GLN A 143 22.66 4.34 10.24
C GLN A 143 21.83 4.35 8.96
N ALA A 144 21.17 5.47 8.68
CA ALA A 144 20.45 5.68 7.43
C ALA A 144 21.39 5.53 6.22
N LEU A 145 20.89 4.94 5.14
CA LEU A 145 21.63 4.81 3.89
C LEU A 145 21.71 6.18 3.19
N THR A 146 22.92 6.71 3.05
CA THR A 146 23.13 7.96 2.30
C THR A 146 23.22 7.64 0.81
N ILE A 147 22.33 8.25 0.02
CA ILE A 147 22.23 8.05 -1.42
C ILE A 147 22.28 9.41 -2.14
N GLY A 148 22.67 9.39 -3.42
CA GLY A 148 22.88 10.61 -4.21
C GLY A 148 21.85 10.85 -5.32
N GLY A 149 20.79 10.05 -5.41
CA GLY A 149 19.80 10.19 -6.47
C GLY A 149 18.60 9.28 -6.30
N GLU A 150 18.06 8.83 -7.44
CA GLU A 150 16.93 7.90 -7.49
C GLU A 150 17.21 6.61 -6.72
N TYR A 151 16.14 6.02 -6.20
CA TYR A 151 16.19 4.75 -5.49
C TYR A 151 14.91 3.96 -5.72
N ILE A 152 15.06 2.64 -5.60
CA ILE A 152 13.97 1.66 -5.63
C ILE A 152 14.14 0.79 -4.39
N CYS A 153 13.05 0.57 -3.66
CA CYS A 153 13.00 -0.38 -2.56
C CYS A 153 12.05 -1.51 -2.95
N SER A 154 12.47 -2.75 -2.76
CA SER A 154 11.61 -3.91 -2.99
C SER A 154 11.90 -4.97 -1.94
N MET A 155 10.91 -5.80 -1.62
CA MET A 155 11.07 -6.87 -0.64
C MET A 155 11.19 -8.23 -1.32
N ARG A 156 12.13 -9.04 -0.84
CA ARG A 156 12.30 -10.40 -1.34
C ARG A 156 11.11 -11.26 -0.98
N GLU A 157 10.62 -11.99 -1.96
CA GLU A 157 9.56 -12.95 -1.77
C GLU A 157 10.06 -14.28 -1.18
N ASP A 158 11.35 -14.60 -1.33
CA ASP A 158 11.94 -15.85 -0.85
C ASP A 158 12.58 -15.74 0.55
N LEU A 159 13.07 -14.56 0.94
CA LEU A 159 13.67 -14.29 2.25
C LEU A 159 13.10 -13.01 2.87
N PRO A 160 13.09 -12.86 4.21
CA PRO A 160 12.61 -11.66 4.87
C PRO A 160 13.69 -10.56 4.81
N GLU A 161 14.03 -10.14 3.60
CA GLU A 161 15.00 -9.09 3.33
C GLU A 161 14.38 -8.03 2.43
N ILE A 162 14.64 -6.76 2.75
CA ILE A 162 14.40 -5.66 1.84
C ILE A 162 15.68 -5.39 1.05
N VAL A 163 15.53 -5.13 -0.25
CA VAL A 163 16.61 -4.72 -1.15
C VAL A 163 16.39 -3.25 -1.49
N VAL A 164 17.36 -2.44 -1.11
CA VAL A 164 17.42 -1.02 -1.49
C VAL A 164 18.41 -0.90 -2.64
N MET A 165 17.96 -0.29 -3.73
CA MET A 165 18.77 0.02 -4.89
C MET A 165 18.84 1.53 -5.02
N ALA A 166 20.02 2.13 -5.19
CA ALA A 166 20.12 3.58 -5.34
C ALA A 166 21.31 4.03 -6.18
N ASN A 167 21.20 5.25 -6.69
CA ASN A 167 22.27 5.99 -7.34
C ASN A 167 23.14 6.78 -6.34
N PRO A 168 24.38 7.19 -6.70
CA PRO A 168 25.06 7.02 -7.99
C PRO A 168 25.76 5.66 -8.13
N GLY A 169 25.78 5.14 -9.36
CA GLY A 169 26.39 3.86 -9.72
C GLY A 169 25.71 2.72 -8.97
N LEU A 170 24.69 2.12 -9.59
CA LEU A 170 23.70 1.22 -8.98
C LEU A 170 24.24 0.47 -7.75
N GLN A 171 23.94 1.03 -6.57
CA GLN A 171 24.31 0.48 -5.28
C GLN A 171 23.14 -0.35 -4.78
N VAL A 172 23.45 -1.51 -4.19
CA VAL A 172 22.45 -2.45 -3.70
C VAL A 172 22.78 -2.81 -2.27
N TRP A 173 21.81 -2.64 -1.38
CA TRP A 173 21.86 -3.09 0.01
C TRP A 173 20.77 -4.13 0.25
N ARG A 174 21.14 -5.26 0.84
CA ARG A 174 20.19 -6.25 1.37
C ARG A 174 20.12 -6.09 2.88
N ILE A 175 18.93 -5.87 3.43
CA ILE A 175 18.74 -5.63 4.86
C ILE A 175 17.84 -6.73 5.43
N ASN A 176 18.26 -7.36 6.53
CA ASN A 176 17.48 -8.38 7.22
C ASN A 176 16.32 -7.73 8.00
N CYS A 177 15.09 -8.09 7.65
CA CYS A 177 13.87 -7.55 8.26
C CYS A 177 13.47 -8.27 9.56
N MET A 178 14.11 -9.41 9.87
CA MET A 178 13.87 -10.17 11.09
C MET A 178 14.82 -9.83 12.23
N ALA A 179 15.72 -8.86 12.05
CA ALA A 179 16.66 -8.46 13.09
C ALA A 179 15.92 -7.96 14.35
N GLU A 180 16.34 -8.43 15.53
CA GLU A 180 15.80 -7.98 16.82
C GLU A 180 16.37 -6.61 17.23
N SER A 181 17.53 -6.24 16.69
CA SER A 181 18.19 -4.95 16.86
C SER A 181 18.79 -4.49 15.53
N ALA A 182 19.16 -3.21 15.44
CA ALA A 182 19.81 -2.66 14.25
C ALA A 182 21.12 -3.40 13.95
N GLN A 183 21.28 -3.85 12.70
CA GLN A 183 22.47 -4.55 12.22
C GLN A 183 22.91 -3.99 10.86
N PRO A 184 24.20 -4.09 10.48
CA PRO A 184 24.62 -3.75 9.13
C PRO A 184 23.84 -4.55 8.06
N PRO A 185 23.69 -4.03 6.83
CA PRO A 185 23.13 -4.78 5.72
C PRO A 185 23.81 -6.16 5.57
N VAL A 186 23.02 -7.19 5.26
CA VAL A 186 23.54 -8.56 5.08
C VAL A 186 24.45 -8.68 3.86
N ALA A 187 24.26 -7.80 2.87
CA ALA A 187 25.15 -7.65 1.74
C ALA A 187 25.05 -6.22 1.19
N THR A 188 26.17 -5.73 0.68
CA THR A 188 26.27 -4.46 -0.03
C THR A 188 27.15 -4.65 -1.25
N PHE A 189 26.72 -4.20 -2.41
CA PHE A 189 27.53 -4.23 -3.63
C PHE A 189 27.12 -3.13 -4.61
N THR A 190 27.97 -2.87 -5.58
CA THR A 190 27.71 -1.95 -6.69
C THR A 190 27.77 -2.71 -7.99
N VAL A 191 26.91 -2.36 -8.94
CA VAL A 191 26.92 -2.90 -10.29
C VAL A 191 27.64 -1.92 -11.22
N PRO A 192 28.83 -2.25 -11.73
CA PRO A 192 29.60 -1.35 -12.58
C PRO A 192 28.82 -0.95 -13.85
N GLY A 193 28.84 0.34 -14.19
CA GLY A 193 28.23 0.86 -15.42
C GLY A 193 26.70 0.92 -15.42
N ALA A 194 26.04 0.51 -14.35
CA ALA A 194 24.58 0.55 -14.22
C ALA A 194 24.12 1.76 -13.38
N ASP A 195 22.94 2.28 -13.72
CA ASP A 195 22.29 3.40 -13.03
C ASP A 195 20.77 3.24 -13.14
N LEU A 196 20.04 3.62 -12.08
CA LEU A 196 18.57 3.47 -12.04
C LEU A 196 17.82 4.32 -13.06
N ASN A 197 18.40 5.42 -13.54
CA ASN A 197 17.78 6.28 -14.54
C ASN A 197 17.55 5.54 -15.89
N HIS A 198 18.16 4.38 -16.10
CA HIS A 198 18.00 3.56 -17.30
C HIS A 198 16.73 2.69 -17.28
N PHE A 199 16.10 2.52 -16.13
CA PHE A 199 15.01 1.57 -15.94
C PHE A 199 13.71 2.30 -15.66
N TYR A 200 12.58 1.72 -16.05
CA TYR A 200 11.25 2.24 -15.69
C TYR A 200 10.99 2.07 -14.19
N ASP A 201 11.19 0.84 -13.69
CA ASP A 201 11.00 0.42 -12.30
C ASP A 201 11.77 -0.90 -12.03
N GLY A 202 11.72 -1.46 -10.82
CA GLY A 202 12.44 -2.66 -10.43
C GLY A 202 11.75 -3.49 -9.34
N PHE A 203 11.70 -4.80 -9.54
CA PHE A 203 11.03 -5.76 -8.66
C PHE A 203 11.93 -6.94 -8.31
N LEU A 204 11.58 -7.69 -7.26
CA LEU A 204 12.29 -8.91 -6.88
C LEU A 204 11.52 -10.16 -7.32
N ASN A 205 12.24 -11.10 -7.91
CA ASN A 205 11.66 -12.36 -8.32
C ASN A 205 12.69 -13.47 -8.49
N ASN A 206 12.45 -14.59 -7.83
CA ASN A 206 13.26 -15.80 -7.81
C ASN A 206 14.75 -15.53 -7.53
N GLY A 207 15.04 -14.66 -6.56
CA GLY A 207 16.41 -14.26 -6.20
C GLY A 207 17.10 -13.36 -7.23
N ASN A 208 16.34 -12.77 -8.15
CA ASN A 208 16.82 -11.77 -9.10
C ASN A 208 16.12 -10.44 -8.85
N ILE A 209 16.81 -9.35 -9.14
CA ILE A 209 16.17 -8.07 -9.41
C ILE A 209 15.79 -8.06 -10.89
N ILE A 210 14.52 -7.78 -11.17
CA ILE A 210 13.97 -7.58 -12.51
C ILE A 210 13.70 -6.10 -12.70
N PHE A 211 14.52 -5.44 -13.50
CA PHE A 211 14.29 -4.07 -13.93
C PHE A 211 13.40 -4.05 -15.17
N LEU A 212 12.32 -3.27 -15.10
CA LEU A 212 11.46 -3.00 -16.25
C LEU A 212 12.15 -1.98 -17.15
N SER A 213 12.15 -2.23 -18.45
CA SER A 213 12.73 -1.30 -19.41
C SER A 213 11.86 -0.06 -19.57
N ALA A 214 12.49 1.08 -19.86
CA ALA A 214 11.79 2.28 -20.30
C ALA A 214 12.07 2.57 -21.78
N THR A 215 11.27 3.42 -22.39
CA THR A 215 11.58 4.06 -23.66
C THR A 215 12.28 5.42 -23.41
N PRO A 216 12.98 6.00 -24.39
CA PRO A 216 13.68 7.29 -24.21
C PRO A 216 12.78 8.48 -23.84
N ASP A 217 11.48 8.39 -24.10
CA ASP A 217 10.46 9.37 -23.71
C ASP A 217 9.78 9.03 -22.36
N GLY A 218 10.31 8.03 -21.65
CA GLY A 218 9.92 7.66 -20.29
C GLY A 218 8.68 6.77 -20.18
N HIS A 219 8.18 6.20 -21.28
CA HIS A 219 7.13 5.18 -21.20
C HIS A 219 7.73 3.85 -20.73
N PHE A 220 6.86 2.97 -20.26
CA PHE A 220 7.22 1.58 -20.03
C PHE A 220 7.50 0.89 -21.38
N ASP A 221 8.68 0.28 -21.51
CA ASP A 221 9.06 -0.59 -22.63
C ASP A 221 8.77 -2.04 -22.25
N ASN A 222 7.70 -2.56 -22.82
CA ASN A 222 7.19 -3.90 -22.55
C ASN A 222 7.93 -5.01 -23.32
N THR A 223 8.85 -4.67 -24.22
CA THR A 223 9.49 -5.64 -25.13
C THR A 223 10.66 -6.39 -24.51
N ARG A 224 11.11 -5.99 -23.33
CA ARG A 224 12.24 -6.58 -22.62
C ARG A 224 12.24 -6.23 -21.14
N VAL A 225 13.01 -7.00 -20.38
CA VAL A 225 13.36 -6.74 -18.98
C VAL A 225 14.85 -6.96 -18.78
N HIS A 226 15.40 -6.44 -17.69
CA HIS A 226 16.80 -6.63 -17.33
C HIS A 226 16.92 -7.33 -15.97
N LEU A 227 17.81 -8.30 -15.87
CA LEU A 227 17.95 -9.20 -14.75
C LEU A 227 19.31 -9.01 -14.09
N LEU A 228 19.30 -8.87 -12.77
CA LEU A 228 20.49 -8.91 -11.92
C LEU A 228 20.30 -10.01 -10.88
N SER A 229 21.17 -11.02 -10.91
CA SER A 229 21.13 -12.08 -9.89
C SER A 229 21.67 -11.57 -8.56
N LEU A 230 20.94 -11.76 -7.47
CA LEU A 230 21.43 -11.43 -6.13
C LEU A 230 22.53 -12.39 -5.65
N ASN A 231 22.64 -13.58 -6.27
CA ASN A 231 23.66 -14.57 -5.95
C ASN A 231 24.95 -14.37 -6.77
N ASN A 232 24.85 -13.73 -7.93
CA ASN A 232 26.01 -13.38 -8.77
C ASN A 232 25.84 -11.96 -9.37
N PRO A 233 26.05 -10.90 -8.56
CA PRO A 233 25.66 -9.55 -8.91
C PRO A 233 26.64 -8.81 -9.85
N GLN A 234 27.40 -9.53 -10.67
CA GLN A 234 28.46 -8.93 -11.48
C GLN A 234 27.94 -8.19 -12.71
N HIS A 235 26.87 -8.71 -13.33
CA HIS A 235 26.37 -8.19 -14.61
C HIS A 235 24.84 -8.18 -14.66
N ILE A 236 24.30 -7.19 -15.38
CA ILE A 236 22.89 -7.14 -15.75
C ILE A 236 22.74 -7.80 -17.12
N THR A 237 21.82 -8.75 -17.23
CA THR A 237 21.49 -9.43 -18.49
C THR A 237 20.12 -8.98 -18.97
N SER A 238 19.92 -8.86 -20.29
CA SER A 238 18.63 -8.45 -20.86
C SER A 238 17.89 -9.65 -21.42
N GLN A 239 16.59 -9.73 -21.20
CA GLN A 239 15.71 -10.74 -21.77
C GLN A 239 14.62 -10.08 -22.60
N ASN A 240 14.39 -10.60 -23.80
CA ASN A 240 13.29 -10.15 -24.64
C ASN A 240 11.98 -10.78 -24.17
N CYS A 241 10.92 -9.98 -24.17
CA CYS A 241 9.59 -10.42 -23.83
C CYS A 241 8.81 -10.77 -25.11
N THR A 242 7.95 -11.79 -25.01
CA THR A 242 7.01 -12.19 -26.07
C THR A 242 5.57 -11.90 -25.66
N GLY A 243 4.69 -11.77 -26.65
CA GLY A 243 3.29 -11.42 -26.42
C GLY A 243 2.42 -12.62 -26.09
N ASP A 244 1.22 -12.30 -25.63
CA ASP A 244 0.13 -13.25 -25.50
C ASP A 244 -0.18 -13.84 -26.88
N PRO A 245 -0.31 -15.18 -27.04
CA PRO A 245 -0.52 -15.79 -28.35
C PRO A 245 -1.79 -15.32 -29.07
N GLN A 246 -2.79 -14.82 -28.34
CA GLN A 246 -4.06 -14.36 -28.87
C GLN A 246 -4.18 -12.83 -28.87
N ARG A 247 -3.57 -12.16 -27.89
CA ARG A 247 -3.76 -10.72 -27.65
C ARG A 247 -2.54 -9.87 -27.97
N GLY A 248 -1.39 -10.50 -28.22
CA GLY A 248 -0.14 -9.81 -28.48
C GLY A 248 0.46 -9.18 -27.22
N MET A 249 1.22 -8.11 -27.40
CA MET A 249 1.89 -7.41 -26.30
C MET A 249 0.94 -6.37 -25.67
N PRO A 250 1.12 -6.01 -24.38
CA PRO A 250 0.43 -4.84 -23.83
C PRO A 250 0.78 -3.60 -24.66
N ILE A 251 -0.16 -2.69 -24.88
CA ILE A 251 0.19 -1.42 -25.54
C ILE A 251 1.15 -0.61 -24.66
N PRO A 252 2.18 0.06 -25.23
CA PRO A 252 3.04 0.97 -24.48
C PRO A 252 2.22 2.07 -23.79
N ARG A 253 2.57 2.38 -22.55
CA ARG A 253 1.72 3.16 -21.63
C ARG A 253 2.55 3.76 -20.49
N LYS A 254 1.97 4.71 -19.77
CA LYS A 254 2.55 5.36 -18.57
C LYS A 254 1.71 5.06 -17.33
N GLN A 255 2.28 5.34 -16.16
CA GLN A 255 1.55 5.37 -14.89
C GLN A 255 0.76 4.09 -14.61
N CYS A 256 1.31 2.94 -14.99
CA CYS A 256 0.69 1.65 -14.72
C CYS A 256 1.04 1.20 -13.32
N GLY A 257 0.12 0.49 -12.69
CA GLY A 257 0.42 -0.21 -11.46
C GLY A 257 1.24 -1.44 -11.78
N PHE A 258 2.35 -1.63 -11.07
CA PHE A 258 3.16 -2.82 -11.12
C PHE A 258 3.35 -3.39 -9.72
N ASP A 259 3.36 -4.71 -9.63
CA ASP A 259 3.87 -5.42 -8.46
C ASP A 259 4.34 -6.81 -8.89
N SER A 260 5.10 -7.49 -8.04
CA SER A 260 5.62 -8.82 -8.29
C SER A 260 4.98 -9.86 -7.38
N VAL A 261 4.65 -11.01 -7.97
CA VAL A 261 4.38 -12.26 -7.25
C VAL A 261 5.38 -13.30 -7.71
N THR A 262 5.50 -14.43 -7.01
CA THR A 262 6.46 -15.47 -7.42
C THR A 262 6.23 -15.86 -8.89
N ASN A 263 7.30 -15.91 -9.67
CA ASN A 263 7.31 -16.17 -11.12
C ASN A 263 6.55 -15.17 -12.02
N ALA A 264 6.10 -14.02 -11.51
CA ALA A 264 5.31 -13.09 -12.31
C ALA A 264 5.47 -11.62 -11.91
N ILE A 265 5.44 -10.74 -12.92
CA ILE A 265 5.19 -9.30 -12.72
C ILE A 265 3.76 -9.02 -13.18
N LEU A 266 2.98 -8.39 -12.32
CA LEU A 266 1.61 -7.96 -12.59
C LEU A 266 1.64 -6.53 -13.11
N MET A 267 0.77 -6.22 -14.06
CA MET A 267 0.55 -4.86 -14.56
C MET A 267 -0.95 -4.56 -14.59
N ALA A 268 -1.35 -3.39 -14.14
CA ALA A 268 -2.73 -2.92 -14.13
C ALA A 268 -2.86 -1.52 -14.73
N GLY A 269 -3.75 -1.38 -15.71
CA GLY A 269 -4.18 -0.10 -16.25
C GLY A 269 -3.05 0.77 -16.79
N GLY A 270 -3.03 2.04 -16.40
CA GLY A 270 -2.14 3.07 -16.92
C GLY A 270 -2.79 3.91 -18.01
N GLU A 271 -2.02 4.84 -18.57
CA GLU A 271 -2.52 5.86 -19.48
C GLU A 271 -1.75 5.88 -20.80
N VAL A 272 -2.47 6.21 -21.87
CA VAL A 272 -1.92 6.41 -23.21
C VAL A 272 -2.30 7.80 -23.69
N ASP A 273 -1.29 8.58 -24.06
CA ASP A 273 -1.51 9.88 -24.70
C ASP A 273 -1.95 9.65 -26.15
N ARG A 274 -3.17 10.09 -26.48
CA ARG A 274 -3.75 10.02 -27.83
C ARG A 274 -3.64 11.34 -28.60
N GLY A 275 -2.90 12.33 -28.07
CA GLY A 275 -2.73 13.66 -28.63
C GLY A 275 -3.86 14.64 -28.32
N ASN A 276 -5.06 14.15 -27.98
CA ASN A 276 -6.22 14.95 -27.60
C ASN A 276 -6.64 14.71 -26.13
N GLY A 277 -5.76 14.12 -25.32
CA GLY A 277 -6.01 13.70 -23.96
C GLY A 277 -5.48 12.30 -23.67
N PHE A 278 -5.63 11.87 -22.42
CA PHE A 278 -5.21 10.56 -21.95
C PHE A 278 -6.36 9.56 -22.03
N GLU A 279 -6.09 8.40 -22.64
CA GLU A 279 -6.94 7.22 -22.52
C GLU A 279 -6.45 6.40 -21.31
N ARG A 280 -7.34 6.21 -20.33
CA ARG A 280 -7.07 5.38 -19.16
C ARG A 280 -7.48 3.94 -19.43
N LEU A 281 -6.56 3.02 -19.19
CA LEU A 281 -6.72 1.61 -19.46
C LEU A 281 -7.23 0.87 -18.23
N VAL A 282 -8.03 -0.16 -18.46
CA VAL A 282 -8.70 -0.96 -17.42
C VAL A 282 -8.27 -2.42 -17.44
N ASP A 283 -7.32 -2.78 -18.29
CA ASP A 283 -6.84 -4.15 -18.48
C ASP A 283 -5.78 -4.55 -17.45
N TYR A 284 -5.61 -5.86 -17.32
CA TYR A 284 -4.57 -6.48 -16.49
C TYR A 284 -3.70 -7.38 -17.34
N TRP A 285 -2.41 -7.41 -17.02
CA TRP A 285 -1.43 -8.26 -17.67
C TRP A 285 -0.54 -8.94 -16.63
N VAL A 286 -0.02 -10.10 -17.01
CA VAL A 286 1.02 -10.79 -16.25
C VAL A 286 2.19 -11.09 -17.17
N LEU A 287 3.41 -10.74 -16.76
CA LEU A 287 4.64 -11.22 -17.36
C LEU A 287 5.10 -12.44 -16.59
N ASN A 288 5.07 -13.61 -17.22
CA ASN A 288 5.69 -14.80 -16.64
C ASN A 288 7.22 -14.64 -16.69
N THR A 289 7.89 -14.64 -15.54
CA THR A 289 9.33 -14.37 -15.42
C THR A 289 10.19 -15.60 -15.70
N GLN A 290 9.59 -16.77 -15.90
CA GLN A 290 10.28 -17.99 -16.33
C GLN A 290 10.35 -18.08 -17.87
N THR A 291 9.29 -17.65 -18.56
CA THR A 291 9.19 -17.70 -20.03
C THR A 291 9.37 -16.35 -20.70
N PHE A 292 9.36 -15.26 -19.93
CA PHE A 292 9.31 -13.88 -20.41
C PHE A 292 8.18 -13.65 -21.42
N GLN A 293 7.00 -14.22 -21.14
CA GLN A 293 5.81 -14.03 -21.95
C GLN A 293 4.76 -13.20 -21.20
N TRP A 294 4.27 -12.15 -21.85
CA TRP A 294 3.09 -11.41 -21.43
C TRP A 294 1.83 -12.23 -21.72
N LEU A 295 0.91 -12.26 -20.77
CA LEU A 295 -0.41 -12.85 -20.92
C LEU A 295 -1.44 -11.83 -20.47
N GLN A 296 -2.47 -11.61 -21.30
CA GLN A 296 -3.56 -10.72 -20.91
C GLN A 296 -4.50 -11.48 -19.98
N ILE A 297 -4.82 -10.88 -18.84
CA ILE A 297 -5.82 -11.44 -17.93
C ILE A 297 -7.20 -11.04 -18.47
N PRO A 298 -8.13 -12.01 -18.67
CA PRO A 298 -9.46 -11.75 -19.21
C PRO A 298 -10.40 -11.18 -18.13
N SER A 299 -10.04 -10.04 -17.56
CA SER A 299 -10.82 -9.23 -16.62
C SER A 299 -10.49 -7.76 -16.84
N THR A 300 -11.37 -6.87 -16.37
CA THR A 300 -11.19 -5.42 -16.47
C THR A 300 -11.56 -4.74 -15.17
N MET A 301 -10.92 -3.60 -14.88
CA MET A 301 -11.34 -2.72 -13.80
C MET A 301 -12.77 -2.22 -14.05
N PRO A 302 -13.63 -2.14 -13.02
CA PRO A 302 -14.97 -1.57 -13.16
C PRO A 302 -14.94 -0.06 -13.40
N CYS A 303 -13.83 0.61 -13.07
CA CYS A 303 -13.58 2.01 -13.38
C CYS A 303 -12.11 2.24 -13.76
N PRO A 304 -11.80 3.17 -14.67
CA PRO A 304 -10.44 3.55 -14.97
C PRO A 304 -9.84 4.38 -13.83
N LEU A 305 -8.69 3.97 -13.31
CA LEU A 305 -7.97 4.69 -12.27
C LEU A 305 -6.88 5.58 -12.85
N ILE A 306 -6.62 6.70 -12.18
CA ILE A 306 -5.45 7.56 -12.37
C ILE A 306 -4.32 7.00 -11.51
N GLU A 307 -3.14 6.85 -12.11
CA GLU A 307 -1.95 6.28 -11.46
C GLU A 307 -2.28 5.03 -10.61
N PRO A 308 -2.93 3.99 -11.21
CA PRO A 308 -3.19 2.76 -10.49
C PRO A 308 -1.91 2.23 -9.87
N ARG A 309 -2.01 1.78 -8.63
CA ARG A 309 -0.99 1.05 -7.89
C ARG A 309 -1.48 -0.36 -7.65
N LEU A 310 -0.54 -1.29 -7.58
CA LEU A 310 -0.81 -2.69 -7.31
C LEU A 310 -0.18 -3.08 -5.99
N THR A 311 -0.92 -3.88 -5.23
CA THR A 311 -0.42 -4.55 -4.04
C THR A 311 -0.84 -6.01 -4.12
N ALA A 312 0.12 -6.90 -4.31
CA ALA A 312 -0.05 -8.33 -4.24
C ALA A 312 0.23 -8.82 -2.82
N CYS A 313 -0.78 -9.44 -2.20
CA CYS A 313 -0.75 -9.76 -0.78
C CYS A 313 -0.41 -11.23 -0.52
N HIS A 314 0.06 -11.50 0.69
CA HIS A 314 0.41 -12.87 1.12
C HIS A 314 -0.79 -13.81 1.20
N SER A 315 -2.00 -13.28 1.37
CA SER A 315 -3.26 -14.04 1.31
C SER A 315 -3.58 -14.55 -0.10
N GLY A 316 -2.92 -14.00 -1.12
CA GLY A 316 -3.25 -14.22 -2.52
C GLY A 316 -4.24 -13.21 -3.11
N ASN A 317 -4.79 -12.31 -2.29
CA ASN A 317 -5.51 -11.15 -2.79
C ASN A 317 -4.57 -10.21 -3.54
N ILE A 318 -5.10 -9.55 -4.57
CA ILE A 318 -4.44 -8.44 -5.24
C ILE A 318 -5.35 -7.23 -5.12
N PHE A 319 -4.80 -6.10 -4.70
CA PHE A 319 -5.51 -4.83 -4.65
C PHE A 319 -4.95 -3.90 -5.72
N VAL A 320 -5.85 -3.32 -6.51
CA VAL A 320 -5.55 -2.22 -7.43
C VAL A 320 -6.19 -0.98 -6.83
N TRP A 321 -5.41 0.06 -6.61
CA TRP A 321 -5.92 1.27 -5.97
C TRP A 321 -5.33 2.51 -6.62
N GLY A 322 -6.05 3.62 -6.57
CA GLY A 322 -5.64 4.84 -7.25
C GLY A 322 -6.75 5.87 -7.28
N ASP A 323 -6.46 7.00 -7.90
CA ASP A 323 -7.36 8.14 -7.94
C ASP A 323 -8.46 7.96 -9.00
N PHE A 324 -9.61 8.58 -8.75
CA PHE A 324 -10.75 8.59 -9.64
C PHE A 324 -11.39 9.97 -9.64
N ASP A 325 -11.53 10.56 -10.82
CA ASP A 325 -11.93 11.96 -11.02
C ASP A 325 -13.36 12.13 -11.54
N GLN A 326 -14.13 11.05 -11.69
CA GLN A 326 -15.53 11.16 -12.10
C GLN A 326 -16.44 11.34 -10.88
N PRO A 327 -17.55 12.10 -11.01
CA PRO A 327 -18.48 12.33 -9.92
C PRO A 327 -19.03 11.03 -9.32
N LEU A 328 -19.13 11.00 -8.00
CA LEU A 328 -19.77 9.91 -7.26
C LEU A 328 -20.99 10.43 -6.49
N PRO A 329 -22.10 9.66 -6.42
CA PRO A 329 -23.24 10.05 -5.60
C PRO A 329 -22.82 10.28 -4.14
N GLY A 330 -23.19 11.45 -3.60
CA GLY A 330 -22.87 11.82 -2.21
C GLY A 330 -21.44 12.36 -1.99
N MET A 331 -20.65 12.54 -3.05
CA MET A 331 -19.33 13.19 -3.00
C MET A 331 -19.37 14.57 -3.66
N PRO A 332 -18.41 15.46 -3.34
CA PRO A 332 -18.22 16.70 -4.10
C PRO A 332 -18.11 16.41 -5.61
N PRO A 333 -18.69 17.27 -6.47
CA PRO A 333 -18.66 17.06 -7.92
C PRO A 333 -17.27 17.31 -8.55
N HIS A 334 -16.33 17.85 -7.77
CA HIS A 334 -14.97 18.16 -8.18
C HIS A 334 -13.97 17.58 -7.17
N GLY A 335 -12.84 17.07 -7.68
CA GLY A 335 -11.77 16.45 -6.89
C GLY A 335 -11.52 15.00 -7.32
N THR A 336 -10.42 14.41 -6.84
CA THR A 336 -10.16 12.98 -7.00
C THR A 336 -10.50 12.22 -5.73
N HIS A 337 -10.90 10.97 -5.88
CA HIS A 337 -11.23 10.06 -4.79
C HIS A 337 -10.44 8.77 -4.95
N LEU A 338 -9.93 8.21 -3.85
CA LEU A 338 -9.35 6.89 -3.85
C LEU A 338 -10.40 5.84 -4.21
N ARG A 339 -10.06 4.94 -5.13
CA ARG A 339 -10.74 3.65 -5.33
C ARG A 339 -9.79 2.51 -5.00
N ILE A 340 -10.37 1.39 -4.57
CA ILE A 340 -9.73 0.18 -4.09
C ILE A 340 -10.51 -0.96 -4.73
N LEU A 341 -9.84 -1.69 -5.60
CA LEU A 341 -10.38 -2.80 -6.37
C LEU A 341 -9.72 -4.08 -5.86
N ARG A 342 -10.50 -5.01 -5.33
CA ARG A 342 -10.03 -6.34 -4.97
C ARG A 342 -10.12 -7.25 -6.19
N VAL A 343 -8.98 -7.77 -6.62
CA VAL A 343 -8.87 -8.74 -7.71
C VAL A 343 -8.64 -10.14 -7.11
N SER A 344 -9.49 -11.08 -7.52
CA SER A 344 -9.50 -12.46 -7.03
C SER A 344 -9.45 -13.46 -8.19
N GLY A 345 -9.02 -14.69 -7.92
CA GLY A 345 -8.91 -15.75 -8.94
C GLY A 345 -7.62 -15.73 -9.77
N LEU A 346 -6.66 -14.88 -9.40
CA LEU A 346 -5.29 -14.85 -9.96
C LEU A 346 -4.34 -15.82 -9.26
N GLU A 347 -4.86 -16.71 -8.40
CA GLU A 347 -4.08 -17.61 -7.55
C GLU A 347 -3.14 -18.57 -8.30
N LYS A 348 -3.40 -18.77 -9.61
CA LYS A 348 -2.54 -19.56 -10.49
C LYS A 348 -1.30 -18.81 -11.00
N ALA A 349 -1.15 -17.51 -10.72
CA ALA A 349 0.05 -16.73 -11.03
C ALA A 349 1.22 -16.99 -10.04
N SER A 350 1.14 -18.07 -9.26
CA SER A 350 2.05 -18.49 -8.18
C SER A 350 2.14 -17.51 -7.01
N HIS A 351 1.59 -17.93 -5.87
CA HIS A 351 1.81 -17.24 -4.60
C HIS A 351 3.23 -17.46 -4.08
N PRO A 352 3.82 -16.44 -3.44
CA PRO A 352 5.11 -16.63 -2.82
C PRO A 352 4.98 -17.54 -1.60
N PRO A 353 5.81 -18.59 -1.48
CA PRO A 353 5.70 -19.54 -0.38
C PRO A 353 6.03 -18.85 0.96
N ALA A 354 5.56 -19.41 2.07
CA ALA A 354 5.86 -18.89 3.41
C ALA A 354 7.37 -18.90 3.68
N TYR A 355 7.93 -17.94 4.44
CA TYR A 355 9.38 -17.94 4.74
C TYR A 355 9.88 -19.24 5.38
N SER A 356 9.01 -19.96 6.08
CA SER A 356 9.30 -21.26 6.68
C SER A 356 9.65 -22.36 5.67
N SER A 357 9.36 -22.18 4.38
CA SER A 357 9.84 -23.09 3.34
C SER A 357 11.32 -22.90 2.99
N TYR A 358 11.94 -21.81 3.44
CA TYR A 358 13.32 -21.44 3.10
C TYR A 358 14.27 -21.31 4.30
N ASN A 359 13.79 -21.42 5.55
CA ASN A 359 14.63 -21.59 6.74
C ASN A 359 13.84 -22.21 7.92
N PRO A 360 14.51 -22.95 8.83
CA PRO A 360 13.86 -23.56 9.98
C PRO A 360 13.30 -22.48 10.90
N ALA A 361 12.17 -22.79 11.54
CA ALA A 361 11.42 -21.89 12.40
C ALA A 361 12.32 -21.09 13.37
N PRO A 362 11.99 -19.81 13.64
CA PRO A 362 12.66 -19.10 14.73
C PRO A 362 12.52 -19.93 16.01
N PRO A 363 13.54 -19.95 16.88
CA PRO A 363 13.47 -20.71 18.13
C PRO A 363 12.23 -20.27 18.88
N ALA A 364 11.36 -21.23 19.19
CA ALA A 364 10.25 -21.01 20.08
C ALA A 364 10.81 -20.41 21.37
N TYR A 365 10.32 -19.24 21.77
CA TYR A 365 10.51 -18.80 23.14
C TYR A 365 10.00 -19.89 24.08
N PRO A 366 10.63 -20.09 25.25
CA PRO A 366 10.25 -21.16 26.15
C PRO A 366 8.76 -21.03 26.46
N SER A 367 7.98 -21.99 26.00
CA SER A 367 6.64 -22.20 26.53
C SER A 367 6.81 -22.38 28.03
N LEU A 368 6.10 -21.59 28.83
CA LEU A 368 5.86 -21.95 30.22
C LEU A 368 5.23 -23.34 30.19
N ASP A 369 6.03 -24.35 30.57
CA ASP A 369 5.62 -25.74 30.60
C ASP A 369 4.42 -25.90 31.54
N ASP A 370 3.26 -26.24 30.98
CA ASP A 370 2.08 -26.74 31.70
C ASP A 370 2.31 -28.20 32.17
N LYS A 371 3.42 -28.43 32.88
CA LYS A 371 3.69 -29.68 33.61
C LYS A 371 4.39 -29.43 34.93
N SER A 372 3.67 -28.88 35.89
CA SER A 372 3.84 -29.30 37.29
C SER A 372 2.50 -29.27 38.00
N GLY A 373 1.92 -30.46 38.19
CA GLY A 373 0.78 -30.63 39.07
C GLY A 373 1.18 -30.39 40.53
N GLY A 374 0.26 -29.79 41.28
CA GLY A 374 0.21 -29.88 42.73
C GLY A 374 0.67 -28.65 43.49
N GLY A 375 -0.25 -28.06 44.23
CA GLY A 375 0.08 -27.23 45.40
C GLY A 375 -0.35 -25.78 45.29
N ASN A 376 -1.61 -25.52 45.61
CA ASN A 376 -2.11 -24.20 45.97
C ASN A 376 -1.37 -23.66 47.21
N PRO A 377 -1.05 -22.35 47.29
CA PRO A 377 -1.17 -21.64 48.57
C PRO A 377 -1.87 -20.27 48.45
N PRO A 378 -2.35 -19.70 49.57
CA PRO A 378 -3.70 -19.17 49.66
C PRO A 378 -3.81 -17.66 49.46
N TYR A 379 -4.94 -17.23 48.91
CA TYR A 379 -5.40 -15.85 48.93
C TYR A 379 -5.96 -15.49 50.32
N PRO A 380 -5.73 -14.26 50.85
CA PRO A 380 -6.33 -13.83 52.10
C PRO A 380 -7.83 -13.55 51.88
N SER A 381 -8.64 -14.25 52.67
CA SER A 381 -10.06 -13.99 52.87
C SER A 381 -10.26 -12.65 53.57
N ASP A 382 -11.17 -11.82 53.06
CA ASP A 382 -11.86 -10.87 53.92
C ASP A 382 -13.38 -11.00 53.73
N ASN A 383 -14.04 -11.10 54.88
CA ASN A 383 -15.31 -11.77 55.11
C ASN A 383 -16.35 -10.71 55.49
N LYS A 384 -17.35 -10.45 54.64
CA LYS A 384 -18.60 -9.81 55.07
C LYS A 384 -19.84 -10.47 54.45
N GLN A 385 -20.77 -10.75 55.34
CA GLN A 385 -21.94 -11.61 55.25
C GLN A 385 -23.23 -10.86 54.88
N TYR A 386 -24.01 -11.49 53.99
CA TYR A 386 -25.49 -11.55 53.86
C TYR A 386 -26.33 -10.33 53.38
N PRO A 387 -27.58 -10.54 52.86
CA PRO A 387 -28.23 -11.76 52.34
C PRO A 387 -29.04 -11.64 51.01
N SER A 388 -29.21 -12.81 50.37
CA SER A 388 -30.32 -13.37 49.57
C SER A 388 -31.05 -12.57 48.48
N GLY A 389 -31.10 -13.18 47.28
CA GLY A 389 -32.14 -12.95 46.27
C GLY A 389 -32.02 -13.96 45.12
N SER A 390 -32.98 -14.88 45.02
CA SER A 390 -33.11 -15.99 44.06
C SER A 390 -33.63 -15.53 42.68
N TYR A 391 -33.68 -16.48 41.73
CA TYR A 391 -34.08 -16.47 40.30
C TYR A 391 -32.89 -16.23 39.35
N GLY A 392 -32.57 -17.06 38.35
CA GLY A 392 -33.30 -18.15 37.73
C GLY A 392 -33.27 -17.98 36.20
N ASN A 393 -32.64 -18.94 35.51
CA ASN A 393 -32.87 -19.36 34.12
C ASN A 393 -32.15 -18.71 32.93
N GLN A 394 -31.49 -19.61 32.17
CA GLN A 394 -31.50 -19.81 30.70
C GLN A 394 -30.98 -18.74 29.72
N GLY A 395 -30.03 -19.19 28.88
CA GLY A 395 -30.23 -19.15 27.43
C GLY A 395 -29.15 -18.42 26.64
N GLY A 396 -28.41 -19.16 25.83
CA GLY A 396 -27.26 -18.70 25.04
C GLY A 396 -27.54 -17.64 23.97
N GLY A 397 -26.49 -16.86 23.70
CA GLY A 397 -26.36 -15.93 22.58
C GLY A 397 -25.10 -15.10 22.78
N GLN A 398 -23.98 -15.50 22.16
CA GLN A 398 -22.72 -14.75 22.24
C GLN A 398 -22.88 -13.41 21.51
N GLN A 399 -23.08 -12.33 22.28
CA GLN A 399 -22.89 -10.95 21.84
C GLN A 399 -21.39 -10.61 21.90
N ALA A 400 -20.89 -9.97 20.84
CA ALA A 400 -19.59 -9.34 20.84
C ALA A 400 -19.50 -8.27 21.95
N PRO A 401 -18.35 -8.12 22.63
CA PRO A 401 -18.23 -7.19 23.74
C PRO A 401 -18.39 -5.74 23.26
N PRO A 402 -19.09 -4.88 24.02
CA PRO A 402 -19.21 -3.46 23.69
C PRO A 402 -17.85 -2.77 23.79
N TYR A 403 -17.48 -2.03 22.75
CA TYR A 403 -16.30 -1.14 22.74
C TYR A 403 -16.41 -0.10 23.87
N PRO A 404 -15.30 0.27 24.55
CA PRO A 404 -15.31 1.34 25.54
C PRO A 404 -15.60 2.69 24.88
N ALA A 405 -16.62 3.40 25.36
CA ALA A 405 -16.82 4.81 25.05
C ALA A 405 -15.69 5.63 25.69
N TYR A 406 -14.83 6.23 24.87
CA TYR A 406 -13.77 7.11 25.35
C TYR A 406 -14.29 8.54 25.55
N ASN A 407 -14.01 9.09 26.73
CA ASN A 407 -14.41 10.41 27.21
C ASN A 407 -13.34 11.46 26.81
N PRO A 408 -13.67 12.49 25.99
CA PRO A 408 -12.66 13.38 25.40
C PRO A 408 -12.14 14.48 26.34
N ASN A 409 -12.51 14.50 27.63
CA ASN A 409 -12.06 15.54 28.56
C ASN A 409 -10.90 15.07 29.45
N GLN A 410 -9.72 14.89 28.88
CA GLN A 410 -8.45 15.00 29.64
C GLN A 410 -7.24 15.14 28.69
N SER A 411 -7.06 16.35 28.17
CA SER A 411 -5.74 16.81 27.70
C SER A 411 -5.55 18.25 28.18
N ASN A 412 -4.72 18.39 29.20
CA ASN A 412 -4.30 19.64 29.81
C ASN A 412 -3.01 20.13 29.14
N PHE A 413 -2.84 21.46 29.04
CA PHE A 413 -1.73 22.23 28.41
C PHE A 413 -1.74 22.30 26.88
N GLY A 414 -1.60 23.45 26.20
CA GLY A 414 -1.29 24.81 26.61
C GLY A 414 -1.54 25.78 25.44
N ASN A 415 -1.93 26.98 25.81
CA ASN A 415 -2.57 28.03 25.01
C ASN A 415 -1.60 28.74 24.02
N ALA A 416 -2.03 28.96 22.78
CA ALA A 416 -1.54 30.05 21.92
C ALA A 416 -2.65 30.43 20.93
N GLY A 417 -3.34 31.53 21.23
CA GLY A 417 -4.53 31.97 20.50
C GLY A 417 -4.24 32.58 19.13
N TYR A 418 -5.21 32.43 18.24
CA TYR A 418 -5.51 33.42 17.21
C TYR A 418 -7.02 33.63 17.14
N GLN A 419 -7.38 34.90 17.18
CA GLN A 419 -8.68 35.48 17.40
C GLN A 419 -9.43 35.59 16.06
N GLY A 420 -10.50 34.81 15.89
CA GLY A 420 -11.41 34.91 14.74
C GLY A 420 -12.48 35.97 14.97
N GLY A 421 -12.52 36.98 14.10
CA GLY A 421 -13.65 37.91 13.97
C GLY A 421 -14.65 37.41 12.91
N PRO A 422 -15.96 37.70 13.04
CA PRO A 422 -17.00 37.13 12.18
C PRO A 422 -17.29 38.01 10.96
N SER A 423 -17.60 37.39 9.83
CA SER A 423 -18.33 38.05 8.75
C SER A 423 -19.36 37.09 8.15
N ASN A 424 -20.63 37.47 8.37
CA ASN A 424 -21.82 37.11 7.60
C ASN A 424 -21.54 37.13 6.08
N ASP A 425 -22.17 36.22 5.34
CA ASP A 425 -23.11 36.65 4.31
C ASP A 425 -24.09 35.53 3.93
N GLN A 426 -25.29 35.99 3.60
CA GLN A 426 -26.59 35.32 3.64
C GLN A 426 -27.27 35.56 2.31
N TYR A 427 -27.56 34.53 1.49
CA TYR A 427 -28.53 34.50 0.37
C TYR A 427 -28.59 33.03 -0.11
N GLY A 428 -29.69 32.27 -0.21
CA GLY A 428 -31.12 32.55 -0.30
C GLY A 428 -31.63 32.35 -1.73
N ASN A 429 -32.07 31.13 -2.14
CA ASN A 429 -33.39 30.84 -2.77
C ASN A 429 -33.51 29.36 -3.27
N ALA A 430 -34.76 28.95 -3.53
CA ALA A 430 -35.33 27.60 -3.52
C ALA A 430 -35.45 26.85 -4.88
N GLY A 431 -35.76 25.54 -4.81
CA GLY A 431 -36.86 24.94 -5.60
C GLY A 431 -36.56 23.73 -6.51
N TYR A 432 -37.21 22.60 -6.18
CA TYR A 432 -37.72 21.50 -7.06
C TYR A 432 -36.78 20.51 -7.78
N GLY A 433 -36.77 19.26 -7.26
CA GLY A 433 -37.38 18.07 -7.90
C GLY A 433 -36.88 17.58 -9.27
N GLY A 434 -36.22 16.42 -9.28
CA GLY A 434 -36.07 15.60 -10.48
C GLY A 434 -35.01 14.49 -10.33
N GLN A 435 -35.44 13.23 -10.25
CA GLN A 435 -34.54 12.08 -10.47
C GLN A 435 -34.01 12.11 -11.92
N PRO A 436 -32.76 11.67 -12.17
CA PRO A 436 -32.39 11.23 -13.50
C PRO A 436 -32.19 9.70 -13.54
N GLY A 437 -32.94 9.07 -14.44
CA GLY A 437 -32.67 7.72 -14.92
C GLY A 437 -31.41 7.68 -15.77
N PHE A 438 -30.74 6.53 -15.73
CA PHE A 438 -29.55 6.22 -16.51
C PHE A 438 -29.95 5.82 -17.94
N ASP A 439 -29.52 6.58 -18.95
CA ASP A 439 -29.64 6.24 -20.37
C ASP A 439 -28.31 5.60 -20.84
N PRO A 440 -28.28 4.33 -21.29
CA PRO A 440 -27.04 3.63 -21.63
C PRO A 440 -26.36 4.05 -22.95
N ASN A 441 -26.88 5.03 -23.70
CA ASN A 441 -26.50 5.22 -25.12
C ASN A 441 -25.97 6.61 -25.51
N GLN A 442 -25.23 7.31 -24.64
CA GLN A 442 -24.50 8.51 -25.07
C GLN A 442 -22.98 8.32 -25.05
N GLN A 443 -22.44 8.07 -26.25
CA GLN A 443 -21.05 8.36 -26.61
C GLN A 443 -20.79 9.86 -26.42
N GLY A 444 -20.20 10.24 -25.29
CA GLY A 444 -19.77 11.61 -24.99
C GLY A 444 -18.24 11.69 -24.98
N GLY A 445 -17.67 12.43 -25.93
CA GLY A 445 -16.25 12.76 -25.95
C GLY A 445 -15.82 13.53 -24.70
N TYR A 446 -14.61 13.26 -24.23
CA TYR A 446 -13.98 13.93 -23.10
C TYR A 446 -13.82 15.43 -23.38
N THR A 447 -14.77 16.24 -22.93
CA THR A 447 -14.60 17.69 -22.89
C THR A 447 -13.74 18.05 -21.69
N GLN A 448 -12.56 18.61 -21.96
CA GLN A 448 -11.79 19.40 -21.00
C GLN A 448 -12.72 20.45 -20.36
N THR A 449 -13.00 20.32 -19.07
CA THR A 449 -13.57 21.40 -18.28
C THR A 449 -12.43 22.24 -17.74
N SER A 450 -12.29 23.44 -18.30
CA SER A 450 -11.52 24.54 -17.73
C SER A 450 -12.05 24.88 -16.33
N ASP A 451 -11.13 25.08 -15.39
CA ASP A 451 -11.35 25.51 -14.00
C ASP A 451 -11.79 24.41 -13.01
N GLY A 452 -10.84 23.57 -12.61
CA GLY A 452 -10.98 22.60 -11.51
C GLY A 452 -9.69 21.81 -11.33
N GLN A 453 -9.39 21.38 -10.10
CA GLN A 453 -8.20 20.63 -9.73
C GLN A 453 -7.85 19.54 -10.76
N ASN A 454 -6.69 19.66 -11.39
CA ASN A 454 -6.14 18.65 -12.31
C ASN A 454 -5.36 17.61 -11.52
N ALA A 455 -5.32 16.37 -12.01
CA ALA A 455 -4.33 15.39 -11.55
C ALA A 455 -2.94 16.02 -11.59
N TYR A 456 -2.22 16.00 -10.47
CA TYR A 456 -0.87 16.53 -10.41
C TYR A 456 0.09 15.52 -11.03
N TYR A 457 0.66 15.90 -12.16
CA TYR A 457 1.75 15.17 -12.79
C TYR A 457 3.08 15.76 -12.30
N PRO A 458 3.94 14.99 -11.59
CA PRO A 458 5.31 15.42 -11.34
C PRO A 458 5.99 15.74 -12.68
N THR A 459 6.86 16.74 -12.70
CA THR A 459 7.63 17.07 -13.91
C THR A 459 8.54 15.90 -14.31
N GLN A 460 8.14 15.14 -15.32
CA GLN A 460 8.90 13.97 -15.80
C GLN A 460 10.20 14.45 -16.46
N LYS A 461 11.34 14.14 -15.83
CA LYS A 461 12.65 14.25 -16.50
C LYS A 461 12.74 13.12 -17.54
N LYS A 462 13.15 13.44 -18.77
CA LYS A 462 13.35 12.44 -19.84
C LYS A 462 14.47 11.46 -19.46
N LYS A 463 14.19 10.15 -19.51
CA LYS A 463 15.21 9.09 -19.34
C LYS A 463 16.08 9.01 -20.60
N LYS A 464 17.39 9.20 -20.49
CA LYS A 464 18.27 9.45 -21.66
C LYS A 464 18.64 8.21 -22.49
N SER A 465 18.44 7.00 -22.00
CA SER A 465 18.72 5.73 -22.72
C SER A 465 18.39 4.57 -21.79
N CYS A 466 17.88 3.46 -22.33
CA CYS A 466 17.51 2.25 -21.56
C CYS A 466 18.38 1.04 -21.93
N SER A 467 19.67 1.29 -22.16
CA SER A 467 20.66 0.26 -22.43
C SER A 467 21.89 0.48 -21.56
N ILE A 468 22.27 -0.54 -20.80
CA ILE A 468 23.63 -0.67 -20.28
C ILE A 468 24.45 -1.26 -21.43
N GLN A 469 25.49 -0.55 -21.87
CA GLN A 469 26.45 -1.07 -22.85
C GLN A 469 27.46 -2.00 -22.20
#